data_AF-A0A520SM01-F1
#
_entry.id   AF-A0A520SM01-F1
#
_cell.length_a   1.000
_cell.length_b   1.000
_cell.length_c   1.000
_cell.angle_alpha   90.00
_cell.angle_beta   90.00
_cell.angle_gamma   90.00
#
_symmetry.space_group_name_H-M   'P 1'
#
loop_
_entity.id
_entity.type
_entity.pdbx_description
1 polymer ?
#
loop_
_entity_poly.entity_id
_entity_poly.type
_entity_poly.pdbx_seq_one_letter_code
_entity_poly.pdbx_strand_id
1 'polypeptide(L)'
;MIAIVRESGCWLRFSEPREVLRVERLEEVLPALERAAHSGCYVAGFLGYEAAGAFDEALVTGKAGEQPLLLLGLFDGVERLEQLPEVGDVSWQVGPLEASVSEGAFEEAIGAIKEQIAAGATYQVNYSYRLRGA
;
A
#
# COMPACT_ATOMS: atom_id res chain seq x y z
N MET A 1 5.05 -2.29 16.03
CA MET A 1 4.88 -1.59 14.73
C MET A 1 5.40 -0.18 14.91
N ILE A 2 6.18 0.33 13.95
CA ILE A 2 6.59 1.74 13.89
C ILE A 2 6.12 2.26 12.53
N ALA A 3 5.53 3.45 12.52
CA ALA A 3 5.21 4.16 11.29
C ALA A 3 5.80 5.57 11.36
N ILE A 4 6.37 6.03 10.25
CA ILE A 4 6.90 7.38 10.13
C ILE A 4 6.27 8.00 8.88
N VAL A 5 5.60 9.13 9.05
CA VAL A 5 4.87 9.81 7.98
C VAL A 5 5.28 11.27 7.96
N ARG A 6 5.42 11.86 6.77
CA ARG A 6 5.66 13.30 6.64
C ARG A 6 4.34 14.03 6.46
N GLU A 7 4.04 15.00 7.33
CA GLU A 7 2.82 15.80 7.29
C GLU A 7 3.16 17.28 7.50
N SER A 8 2.68 18.14 6.58
CA SER A 8 2.73 19.62 6.73
C SER A 8 4.10 20.19 7.15
N GLY A 9 5.20 19.60 6.67
CA GLY A 9 6.55 20.07 6.94
C GLY A 9 7.23 19.46 8.17
N CYS A 10 6.54 18.64 8.96
CA CYS A 10 7.13 17.87 10.06
C CYS A 10 7.02 16.35 9.82
N TRP A 11 7.73 15.59 10.63
CA TRP A 11 7.64 14.14 10.67
C TRP A 11 6.78 13.70 11.86
N LEU A 12 5.88 12.77 11.60
CA LEU A 12 5.07 12.09 12.60
C LEU A 12 5.65 10.70 12.81
N ARG A 13 6.01 10.39 14.05
CA ARG A 13 6.48 9.07 14.45
C ARG A 13 5.44 8.41 15.36
N PHE A 14 4.94 7.28 14.91
CA PHE A 14 4.06 6.40 15.65
C PHE A 14 4.88 5.21 16.18
N SER A 15 4.85 5.01 17.49
CA SER A 15 5.55 3.94 18.19
C SER A 15 4.66 3.38 19.28
N GLU A 16 4.92 2.15 19.72
CA GLU A 16 4.18 1.52 20.83
C GLU A 16 2.66 1.47 20.57
N PRO A 17 2.22 0.76 19.50
CA PRO A 17 0.80 0.63 19.24
C PRO A 17 0.12 -0.07 20.42
N ARG A 18 -1.01 0.46 20.86
CA ARG A 18 -1.90 -0.21 21.80
C ARG A 18 -2.41 -1.53 21.24
N GLU A 19 -2.72 -1.55 19.95
CA GLU A 19 -3.16 -2.72 19.22
C GLU A 19 -2.65 -2.65 17.77
N VAL A 20 -2.38 -3.81 17.18
CA VAL A 20 -2.12 -3.93 15.73
C VAL A 20 -3.20 -4.79 15.11
N LEU A 21 -4.01 -4.18 14.25
CA LEU A 21 -5.00 -4.86 13.43
C LEU A 21 -4.30 -5.44 12.21
N ARG A 22 -4.31 -6.76 12.07
CA ARG A 22 -3.75 -7.49 10.92
C ARG A 22 -4.84 -8.36 10.32
N VAL A 23 -5.14 -8.15 9.04
CA VAL A 23 -6.23 -8.82 8.33
C VAL A 23 -5.69 -9.55 7.10
N GLU A 24 -6.04 -10.82 6.95
CA GLU A 24 -5.68 -11.65 5.79
C GLU A 24 -6.87 -11.96 4.88
N ARG A 25 -8.11 -11.78 5.38
CA ARG A 25 -9.34 -12.17 4.68
C ARG A 25 -10.19 -10.95 4.32
N LEU A 26 -10.84 -10.99 3.16
CA LEU A 26 -11.61 -9.85 2.63
C LEU A 26 -12.76 -9.47 3.56
N GLU A 27 -13.47 -10.46 4.11
CA GLU A 27 -14.62 -10.24 4.98
C GLU A 27 -14.27 -9.53 6.31
N GLU A 28 -12.98 -9.48 6.67
CA GLU A 28 -12.49 -8.84 7.89
C GLU A 28 -12.00 -7.41 7.66
N VAL A 29 -11.87 -6.95 6.40
CA VAL A 29 -11.32 -5.63 6.06
C VAL A 29 -12.22 -4.50 6.57
N LEU A 30 -13.50 -4.50 6.19
CA LEU A 30 -14.43 -3.44 6.61
C LEU A 30 -14.61 -3.40 8.14
N PRO A 31 -14.84 -4.54 8.84
CA PRO A 31 -14.90 -4.53 10.31
C PRO A 31 -13.63 -3.99 10.98
N ALA A 32 -12.45 -4.30 10.45
CA ALA A 32 -11.19 -3.77 11.00
C ALA A 32 -11.07 -2.25 10.79
N LEU A 33 -11.47 -1.74 9.63
CA LEU A 33 -11.48 -0.29 9.36
C LEU A 33 -12.49 0.45 10.24
N GLU A 34 -13.69 -0.11 10.43
CA GLU A 34 -14.68 0.45 11.34
C GLU A 34 -14.16 0.50 12.77
N ARG A 35 -13.53 -0.58 13.26
CA ARG A 35 -12.89 -0.60 14.58
C ARG A 35 -11.81 0.46 14.71
N ALA A 36 -10.94 0.60 13.69
CA ALA A 36 -9.88 1.60 13.69
C ALA A 36 -10.46 3.02 13.75
N ALA A 37 -11.48 3.31 12.94
CA ALA A 37 -12.13 4.62 12.87
C ALA A 37 -12.83 5.03 14.18
N HIS A 38 -13.41 4.06 14.91
CA HIS A 38 -14.10 4.31 16.18
C HIS A 38 -13.22 4.12 17.42
N SER A 39 -11.93 3.83 17.25
CA SER A 39 -11.03 3.53 18.37
C SER A 39 -10.73 4.74 19.27
N GLY A 40 -10.87 5.96 18.74
CA GLY A 40 -10.39 7.19 19.38
C GLY A 40 -8.86 7.32 19.40
N CYS A 41 -8.14 6.38 18.78
CA CYS A 41 -6.69 6.40 18.65
C CYS A 41 -6.25 7.08 17.35
N TYR A 42 -4.98 7.46 17.29
CA TYR A 42 -4.32 7.68 16.01
C TYR A 42 -4.13 6.34 15.29
N VAL A 43 -4.28 6.32 13.97
CA VAL A 43 -4.17 5.10 13.16
C VAL A 43 -3.11 5.30 12.09
N ALA A 44 -2.14 4.39 12.03
CA ALA A 44 -1.10 4.41 11.00
C ALA A 44 -0.78 2.99 10.52
N GLY A 45 -0.57 2.82 9.22
CA GLY A 45 -0.32 1.52 8.61
C GLY A 45 -0.64 1.51 7.11
N PHE A 46 -1.06 0.36 6.58
CA PHE A 46 -1.41 0.22 5.17
C PHE A 46 -2.69 -0.61 4.95
N LEU A 47 -3.30 -0.37 3.79
CA LEU A 47 -4.37 -1.15 3.19
C LEU A 47 -3.90 -1.56 1.79
N GLY A 48 -3.87 -2.86 1.50
CA GLY A 48 -3.40 -3.43 0.24
C GLY A 48 -4.39 -3.18 -0.90
N TYR A 49 -3.89 -3.14 -2.13
CA TYR A 49 -4.73 -3.01 -3.32
C TYR A 49 -5.72 -4.18 -3.45
N GLU A 50 -5.28 -5.39 -3.09
CA GLU A 50 -6.07 -6.62 -3.11
C GLU A 50 -7.22 -6.61 -2.09
N ALA A 51 -7.31 -5.62 -1.21
CA ALA A 51 -8.45 -5.43 -0.31
C ALA A 51 -9.65 -4.77 -1.00
N ALA A 52 -9.52 -4.33 -2.26
CA ALA A 52 -10.57 -3.62 -3.00
C ALA A 52 -11.91 -4.38 -3.05
N GLY A 53 -11.86 -5.71 -3.18
CA GLY A 53 -13.04 -6.57 -3.20
C GLY A 53 -13.89 -6.54 -1.92
N ALA A 54 -13.35 -6.02 -0.81
CA ALA A 54 -14.13 -5.83 0.41
C ALA A 54 -15.07 -4.61 0.34
N PHE A 55 -14.81 -3.66 -0.57
CA PHE A 55 -15.62 -2.45 -0.76
C PHE A 55 -16.64 -2.61 -1.88
N ASP A 56 -16.30 -3.36 -2.92
CA ASP A 56 -17.18 -3.66 -4.05
C ASP A 56 -16.73 -5.00 -4.66
N GLU A 57 -17.65 -5.97 -4.72
CA GLU A 57 -17.39 -7.31 -5.25
C GLU A 57 -17.01 -7.30 -6.74
N ALA A 58 -17.34 -6.23 -7.47
CA ALA A 58 -16.91 -6.05 -8.86
C ALA A 58 -15.39 -5.77 -8.99
N LEU A 59 -14.73 -5.33 -7.91
CA LEU A 59 -13.29 -5.05 -7.89
C LEU A 59 -12.47 -6.32 -7.65
N VAL A 60 -12.50 -7.21 -8.64
CA VAL A 60 -11.75 -8.47 -8.61
C VAL A 60 -10.25 -8.19 -8.77
N THR A 61 -9.45 -8.64 -7.82
CA THR A 61 -7.99 -8.51 -7.84
C THR A 61 -7.28 -9.85 -7.99
N GLY A 62 -5.97 -9.80 -8.22
CA GLY A 62 -5.11 -10.98 -8.08
C GLY A 62 -5.10 -11.50 -6.63
N LYS A 63 -4.49 -12.67 -6.43
CA LYS A 63 -4.25 -13.20 -5.09
C LYS A 63 -3.34 -12.24 -4.33
N ALA A 64 -3.72 -11.92 -3.09
CA ALA A 64 -2.80 -11.29 -2.15
C ALA A 64 -1.53 -12.15 -2.06
N GLY A 65 -0.38 -11.49 -2.07
CA GLY A 65 0.90 -12.17 -1.82
C GLY A 65 0.99 -12.64 -0.37
N GLU A 66 2.21 -12.77 0.15
CA GLU A 66 2.43 -13.14 1.56
C GLU A 66 2.06 -12.01 2.56
N GLN A 67 1.69 -10.83 2.05
CA GLN A 67 1.34 -9.68 2.87
C GLN A 67 -0.15 -9.69 3.26
N PRO A 68 -0.48 -9.23 4.48
CA PRO A 68 -1.87 -9.07 4.89
C PRO A 68 -2.57 -8.01 4.01
N LEU A 69 -3.88 -8.13 3.86
CA LEU A 69 -4.73 -7.15 3.17
C LEU A 69 -4.75 -5.81 3.90
N LEU A 70 -4.61 -5.83 5.23
CA LEU A 70 -4.56 -4.63 6.06
C LEU A 70 -3.62 -4.86 7.25
N LEU A 71 -2.82 -3.85 7.56
CA LEU A 71 -2.02 -3.78 8.77
C LEU A 71 -2.08 -2.35 9.33
N LEU A 72 -2.80 -2.15 10.43
CA LEU A 72 -2.96 -0.85 11.08
C LEU A 72 -2.55 -0.93 12.55
N GLY A 73 -1.70 -0.01 12.99
CA GLY A 73 -1.45 0.24 14.40
C GLY A 73 -2.43 1.29 14.93
N LEU A 74 -2.96 1.05 16.12
CA LEU A 74 -3.74 2.01 16.90
C LEU A 74 -2.83 2.58 18.00
N PHE A 75 -2.65 3.89 18.02
CA PHE A 75 -1.70 4.59 18.88
C PHE A 75 -2.42 5.65 19.73
N ASP A 76 -2.07 5.73 21.02
CA ASP A 76 -2.66 6.74 21.92
C ASP A 76 -2.13 8.16 21.63
N GLY A 77 -0.98 8.27 20.94
CA GLY A 77 -0.38 9.53 20.57
C GLY A 77 0.60 9.41 19.40
N VAL A 78 1.13 10.56 18.99
CA VAL A 78 2.10 10.68 17.91
C VAL A 78 3.21 11.65 18.32
N GLU A 79 4.46 11.26 18.08
CA GLU A 79 5.62 12.12 18.28
C GLU A 79 5.83 12.99 17.04
N ARG A 80 5.97 14.31 17.22
CA ARG A 80 6.32 15.25 16.15
C ARG A 80 7.82 15.50 16.17
N LEU A 81 8.46 15.25 15.05
CA LEU A 81 9.89 15.47 14.84
C LEU A 81 10.09 16.54 13.76
N GLU A 82 10.89 17.55 14.04
CA GLU A 82 11.28 18.55 13.03
C GLU A 82 12.21 17.93 11.97
N GLN A 83 13.06 16.99 12.40
CA GLN A 83 14.01 16.26 11.57
C GLN A 83 14.03 14.80 12.00
N LEU A 84 14.26 13.90 11.03
CA LEU A 84 14.49 12.49 11.35
C LEU A 84 15.85 12.32 12.01
N PRO A 85 16.02 11.32 12.90
CA PRO A 85 17.32 10.98 13.44
C PRO A 85 18.32 10.72 12.31
N GLU A 86 19.54 11.24 12.45
CA GLU A 86 20.62 10.85 11.55
C GLU A 86 20.84 9.34 11.68
N VAL A 87 20.68 8.64 10.58
CA VAL A 87 21.15 7.27 10.45
C VAL A 87 22.64 7.41 10.14
N GLY A 88 23.50 6.76 10.94
CA GLY A 88 24.95 6.78 10.69
C GLY A 88 25.32 6.23 9.31
N ASP A 89 26.61 6.17 8.98
CA ASP A 89 27.09 5.65 7.69
C ASP A 89 26.72 4.16 7.51
N VAL A 90 25.52 3.90 7.00
CA VAL A 90 25.06 2.58 6.58
C VAL A 90 25.34 2.47 5.09
N SER A 91 26.27 1.59 4.73
CA SER A 91 26.49 1.25 3.33
C SER A 91 25.30 0.44 2.84
N TRP A 92 24.60 0.96 1.83
CA TRP A 92 23.57 0.24 1.10
C TRP A 92 23.95 0.21 -0.38
N GLN A 93 23.61 -0.88 -1.05
CA GLN A 93 23.72 -1.01 -2.49
C GLN A 93 22.38 -1.49 -3.00
N VAL A 94 21.90 -0.89 -4.08
CA VAL A 94 20.76 -1.42 -4.82
C VAL A 94 21.33 -2.21 -5.99
N GLY A 95 21.01 -3.50 -6.06
CA GLY A 95 21.37 -4.33 -7.21
C GLY A 95 20.71 -3.86 -8.50
N PRO A 96 21.06 -4.46 -9.65
CA PRO A 96 20.42 -4.14 -10.92
C PRO A 96 18.90 -4.35 -10.82
N LEU A 97 18.15 -3.41 -11.38
CA LEU A 97 16.69 -3.47 -11.42
C LEU A 97 16.23 -4.22 -12.66
N GLU A 98 15.45 -5.28 -12.45
CA GLU A 98 14.85 -6.08 -13.51
C GLU A 98 13.35 -5.86 -13.58
N ALA A 99 12.82 -5.61 -14.77
CA ALA A 99 11.39 -5.47 -14.97
C ALA A 99 10.67 -6.82 -14.82
N SER A 100 9.50 -6.81 -14.18
CA SER A 100 8.67 -8.01 -14.03
C SER A 100 7.96 -8.43 -15.31
N VAL A 101 8.10 -7.65 -16.39
CA VAL A 101 7.51 -7.88 -17.71
C VAL A 101 8.57 -7.61 -18.78
N SER A 102 8.48 -8.31 -19.92
CA SER A 102 9.28 -7.99 -21.09
C SER A 102 8.72 -6.76 -21.82
N GLU A 103 9.54 -6.15 -22.67
CA GLU A 103 9.12 -5.04 -23.54
C GLU A 103 7.94 -5.44 -24.44
N GLY A 104 7.99 -6.62 -25.07
CA GLY A 104 6.88 -7.12 -25.87
C GLY A 104 5.58 -7.30 -25.07
N ALA A 105 5.65 -7.86 -23.86
CA ALA A 105 4.46 -8.01 -23.01
C ALA A 105 3.88 -6.65 -22.55
N PHE A 106 4.74 -5.65 -22.36
CA PHE A 106 4.32 -4.27 -22.09
C PHE A 106 3.58 -3.68 -23.31
N GLU A 107 4.14 -3.79 -24.51
CA GLU A 107 3.53 -3.28 -25.74
C GLU A 107 2.17 -3.92 -26.03
N GLU A 108 2.08 -5.25 -25.87
CA GLU A 108 0.82 -5.99 -26.01
C GLU A 108 -0.24 -5.50 -25.01
N ALA A 109 0.13 -5.34 -23.74
CA ALA A 109 -0.80 -4.86 -22.71
C ALA A 109 -1.29 -3.44 -23.00
N ILE A 110 -0.41 -2.53 -23.42
CA ILE A 110 -0.78 -1.16 -23.79
C ILE A 110 -1.65 -1.14 -25.05
N GLY A 111 -1.37 -1.99 -26.04
CA GLY A 111 -2.20 -2.17 -27.22
C GLY A 111 -3.63 -2.56 -26.86
N ALA A 112 -3.77 -3.62 -26.05
CA ALA A 112 -5.07 -4.08 -25.58
C ALA A 112 -5.85 -2.99 -24.81
N ILE A 113 -5.18 -2.25 -23.93
CA ILE A 113 -5.80 -1.12 -23.20
C ILE A 113 -6.34 -0.07 -24.18
N LYS A 114 -5.56 0.32 -25.19
CA LYS A 114 -5.98 1.34 -26.18
C LYS A 114 -7.16 0.86 -27.02
N GLU A 115 -7.17 -0.41 -27.42
CA GLU A 115 -8.29 -1.00 -28.16
C GLU A 115 -9.59 -0.98 -27.34
N GLN A 116 -9.52 -1.35 -26.05
CA GLN A 116 -10.68 -1.31 -25.16
C GLN A 116 -11.19 0.12 -24.93
N ILE A 117 -10.29 1.10 -24.83
CA ILE A 117 -10.68 2.52 -24.76
C ILE A 117 -11.36 2.96 -26.06
N ALA A 118 -10.81 2.62 -27.22
CA ALA A 118 -11.39 2.96 -28.52
C ALA A 118 -12.77 2.32 -28.75
N ALA A 119 -13.00 1.13 -28.18
CA ALA A 119 -14.29 0.45 -28.18
C ALA A 119 -15.31 1.02 -27.17
N GLY A 120 -14.90 1.97 -26.32
CA GLY A 120 -15.76 2.61 -25.32
C GLY A 120 -15.95 1.80 -24.04
N ALA A 121 -15.12 0.78 -23.77
CA ALA A 121 -15.23 -0.04 -22.56
C ALA A 121 -14.82 0.74 -21.29
N THR A 122 -13.84 1.63 -21.41
CA THR A 122 -13.43 2.58 -20.37
C THR A 122 -12.80 3.81 -21.03
N TYR A 123 -12.59 4.88 -20.28
CA TYR A 123 -11.90 6.08 -20.77
C TYR A 123 -10.42 6.12 -20.39
N GLN A 124 -10.00 5.42 -19.33
CA GLN A 124 -8.63 5.43 -18.82
C GLN A 124 -8.31 4.17 -18.00
N VAL A 125 -7.06 3.70 -18.08
CA VAL A 125 -6.52 2.59 -17.27
C VAL A 125 -5.14 2.97 -16.73
N ASN A 126 -4.92 2.83 -15.41
CA ASN A 126 -3.58 2.97 -14.83
C ASN A 126 -2.89 1.62 -14.96
N TYR A 127 -1.89 1.54 -15.84
CA TYR A 127 -1.10 0.34 -16.02
C TYR A 127 0.24 0.49 -15.31
N SER A 128 0.55 -0.48 -14.45
CA SER A 128 1.78 -0.53 -13.66
C SER A 128 2.39 -1.93 -13.72
N TYR A 129 3.72 -2.02 -13.71
CA TYR A 129 4.48 -3.26 -13.55
C TYR A 129 5.60 -3.05 -12.53
N ARG A 130 6.16 -4.14 -12.00
CA ARG A 130 7.15 -4.08 -10.91
C ARG A 130 8.57 -4.06 -11.47
N LEU A 131 9.46 -3.36 -10.78
CA LEU A 131 10.90 -3.56 -10.89
C LEU A 131 11.37 -4.35 -9.66
N ARG A 132 12.27 -5.32 -9.85
CA ARG A 132 12.85 -6.14 -8.78
C ARG A 132 14.33 -5.83 -8.70
N GLY A 133 14.83 -5.51 -7.51
CA GLY A 133 16.26 -5.39 -7.21
C GLY A 133 16.71 -6.57 -6.35
N ALA A 134 17.92 -7.06 -6.60
CA ALA A 134 18.61 -8.02 -5.74
C ALA A 134 19.41 -7.30 -4.65
#